data_AF-A0A5N6P8W8-F1
#
_entry.id   AF-A0A5N6P8W8-F1
#
_cell.length_a   1.000
_cell.length_b   1.000
_cell.length_c   1.000
_cell.angle_alpha   90.00
_cell.angle_beta   90.00
_cell.angle_gamma   90.00
#
_symmetry.space_group_name_H-M   'P 1'
#
loop_
_entity.id
_entity.type
_entity.pdbx_description
1 polymer ?
#
loop_
_entity_poly.entity_id
_entity_poly.type
_entity_poly.pdbx_seq_one_letter_code
_entity_poly.pdbx_strand_id
1 'polypeptide(L)'
;MENPQNTFPCDCGAGQVVLKTALRSKTNVGRLYYSCPNSKGKDFGCGFFRWVDESQEINMLEAQLMIARRHEDSAAIQQVSDQLDGLLVEDEG
;
A
#
# COMPACT_ATOMS: atom_id res chain seq x y z
N MET A 1 -12.09 -19.49 4.23
CA MET A 1 -10.94 -19.42 3.31
C MET A 1 -10.28 -18.07 3.52
N GLU A 2 -9.55 -17.92 4.61
CA GLU A 2 -8.76 -16.71 4.88
C GLU A 2 -7.48 -16.86 4.05
N ASN A 3 -7.22 -15.94 3.12
CA ASN A 3 -5.99 -15.93 2.34
C ASN A 3 -4.87 -15.36 3.25
N PRO A 4 -3.95 -16.17 3.80
CA PRO A 4 -3.03 -15.73 4.85
C PRO A 4 -1.81 -14.94 4.34
N GLN A 5 -1.75 -14.62 3.04
CA GLN A 5 -0.48 -14.35 2.35
C GLN A 5 -0.21 -12.87 2.07
N ASN A 6 -0.25 -12.01 3.09
CA ASN A 6 0.51 -10.74 3.18
C ASN A 6 -0.08 -9.84 4.27
N THR A 7 0.12 -10.21 5.53
CA THR A 7 -0.15 -9.30 6.65
C THR A 7 1.18 -8.87 7.26
N PHE A 8 1.32 -7.56 7.50
CA PHE A 8 2.51 -6.91 8.02
C PHE A 8 2.13 -6.04 9.24
N PRO A 9 3.06 -5.74 10.16
CA PRO A 9 2.75 -4.93 11.33
C PRO A 9 2.35 -3.51 10.91
N CYS A 10 1.32 -2.97 11.55
CA CYS A 10 0.93 -1.59 11.41
C CYS A 10 1.89 -0.69 12.22
N ASP A 11 2.38 0.39 11.61
CA ASP A 11 3.39 1.28 12.22
C ASP A 11 2.96 1.94 13.53
N CYS A 12 1.64 2.03 13.80
CA CYS A 12 1.13 2.54 15.07
C CYS A 12 1.25 1.54 16.25
N GLY A 13 1.77 0.34 16.02
CA GLY A 13 1.92 -0.69 17.04
C GLY A 13 0.65 -1.44 17.40
N ALA A 14 -0.47 -1.18 16.72
CA ALA A 14 -1.77 -1.84 16.98
C ALA A 14 -1.82 -3.33 16.58
N GLY A 15 -0.74 -3.87 16.02
CA GLY A 15 -0.64 -5.25 15.56
C GLY A 15 -0.63 -5.36 14.03
N GLN A 16 -0.98 -6.53 13.51
CA GLN A 16 -0.97 -6.84 12.09
C GLN A 16 -2.09 -6.10 11.33
N VAL A 17 -1.80 -5.58 10.14
CA VAL A 17 -2.82 -4.96 9.28
C VAL A 17 -3.87 -5.98 8.84
N VAL A 18 -5.10 -5.54 8.70
CA VAL A 18 -6.22 -6.39 8.29
C VAL A 18 -6.58 -6.16 6.83
N LEU A 19 -6.76 -7.26 6.10
CA LEU A 19 -7.25 -7.26 4.72
C LEU A 19 -8.77 -7.13 4.70
N LYS A 20 -9.30 -6.22 3.90
CA LYS A 20 -10.75 -5.98 3.75
C LYS A 20 -11.11 -5.80 2.30
N THR A 21 -12.36 -6.08 1.96
CA THR A 21 -12.96 -5.75 0.66
C THR A 21 -13.70 -4.43 0.76
N ALA A 22 -13.49 -3.54 -0.20
CA ALA A 22 -14.27 -2.31 -0.32
C ALA A 22 -15.67 -2.62 -0.83
N LEU A 23 -16.68 -2.45 0.01
CA LEU A 23 -18.08 -2.76 -0.31
C LEU A 23 -18.93 -1.51 -0.54
N ARG A 24 -18.43 -0.34 -0.15
CA ARG A 24 -19.19 0.94 -0.15
C ARG A 24 -18.62 2.01 -1.07
N SER A 25 -17.53 1.73 -1.79
CA SER A 25 -16.97 2.66 -2.77
C SER A 25 -17.77 2.63 -4.07
N LYS A 26 -17.95 3.78 -4.73
CA LYS A 26 -18.57 3.85 -6.06
C LYS A 26 -17.67 3.30 -7.16
N THR A 27 -16.37 3.53 -7.05
CA THR A 27 -15.38 3.19 -8.08
C THR A 27 -14.58 1.94 -7.71
N ASN A 28 -14.32 1.72 -6.43
CA ASN A 28 -13.42 0.68 -5.94
C ASN A 28 -14.16 -0.51 -5.31
N VAL A 29 -15.44 -0.74 -5.67
CA VAL A 29 -16.21 -1.87 -5.13
C VAL A 29 -15.56 -3.20 -5.51
N GLY A 30 -15.41 -4.09 -4.54
CA GLY A 30 -14.76 -5.40 -4.73
C GLY A 30 -13.22 -5.37 -4.66
N ARG A 31 -12.57 -4.19 -4.74
CA ARG A 31 -11.11 -4.08 -4.52
C ARG A 31 -10.76 -4.42 -3.06
N LEU A 32 -9.58 -4.99 -2.87
CA LEU A 32 -9.05 -5.33 -1.55
C LEU A 32 -8.12 -4.23 -1.04
N TYR A 33 -8.20 -3.91 0.25
CA TYR A 33 -7.33 -2.95 0.91
C TYR A 33 -6.85 -3.46 2.27
N TYR A 34 -5.65 -3.04 2.66
CA TYR A 34 -5.11 -3.17 4.02
C TYR A 34 -5.57 -1.99 4.87
N SER A 35 -5.89 -2.24 6.14
CA SER A 35 -6.18 -1.17 7.09
C SER A 35 -5.66 -1.48 8.49
N CYS A 36 -5.53 -0.44 9.31
CA CYS A 36 -5.21 -0.58 10.73
C CYS A 36 -6.20 -1.57 11.41
N PRO A 37 -5.74 -2.50 12.27
CA PRO A 37 -6.65 -3.42 12.97
C PRO A 37 -7.68 -2.68 13.85
N ASN A 38 -7.30 -1.51 14.41
CA ASN A 38 -8.17 -0.68 15.24
C ASN A 38 -9.12 0.24 14.44
N SER A 39 -9.15 0.13 13.11
CA SER A 39 -9.99 0.97 12.23
C SER A 39 -11.51 0.84 12.41
N LYS A 40 -11.99 -0.13 13.20
CA LYS A 40 -13.42 -0.29 13.55
C LYS A 40 -13.80 0.36 14.90
N GLY A 41 -12.84 0.92 15.63
CA GLY A 41 -13.06 1.55 16.94
C GLY A 41 -13.47 3.03 16.85
N LYS A 42 -13.82 3.63 17.99
CA LYS A 42 -14.20 5.05 18.10
C LYS A 42 -13.15 6.02 17.56
N ASP A 43 -11.88 5.63 17.66
CA ASP A 43 -10.75 6.48 17.29
C ASP A 43 -10.25 6.22 15.85
N PHE A 44 -10.91 5.33 15.09
CA PHE A 44 -10.51 4.92 13.73
C PHE A 44 -9.06 4.38 13.61
N GLY A 45 -8.43 4.04 14.73
CA GLY A 45 -7.03 3.60 14.76
C GLY A 45 -6.09 4.73 14.33
N CYS A 46 -5.01 4.39 13.61
CA CYS A 46 -4.07 5.38 13.08
C CYS A 46 -4.42 5.89 11.69
N GLY A 47 -5.58 5.52 11.13
CA GLY A 47 -5.98 5.90 9.77
C GLY A 47 -5.23 5.16 8.64
N PHE A 48 -4.36 4.19 8.93
CA PHE A 48 -3.66 3.45 7.88
C PHE A 48 -4.63 2.75 6.92
N PHE A 49 -4.41 2.99 5.62
CA PHE A 49 -5.17 2.47 4.50
C PHE A 49 -4.26 2.35 3.27
N ARG A 50 -4.32 1.21 2.55
CA ARG A 50 -3.63 1.05 1.26
C ARG A 50 -4.30 -0.03 0.42
N TRP A 51 -4.44 0.17 -0.89
CA TRP A 51 -4.96 -0.87 -1.77
C TRP A 51 -3.93 -1.99 -1.99
N VAL A 52 -4.40 -3.22 -2.15
CA VAL A 52 -3.52 -4.40 -2.27
C VAL A 52 -2.72 -4.39 -3.57
N ASP A 53 -3.37 -4.04 -4.67
CA ASP A 53 -2.78 -3.90 -6.01
C ASP A 53 -1.73 -2.79 -6.04
N GLU A 54 -2.01 -1.62 -5.47
CA GLU A 54 -1.01 -0.54 -5.32
C GLU A 54 0.17 -0.98 -4.46
N SER A 55 -0.07 -1.72 -3.38
CA SER A 55 1.02 -2.25 -2.54
C SER A 55 1.92 -3.19 -3.33
N GLN A 56 1.35 -4.01 -4.22
CA GLN A 56 2.13 -4.91 -5.07
C GLN A 56 2.95 -4.13 -6.10
N GLU A 57 2.37 -3.09 -6.69
CA GLU A 57 3.05 -2.22 -7.65
C GLU A 57 4.21 -1.46 -6.99
N ILE A 58 3.98 -0.85 -5.81
CA ILE A 58 5.02 -0.20 -5.02
C ILE A 58 6.15 -1.17 -4.70
N ASN A 59 5.86 -2.39 -4.24
CA ASN A 59 6.89 -3.38 -3.94
C ASN A 59 7.72 -3.76 -5.18
N MET A 60 7.09 -3.83 -6.36
CA MET A 60 7.79 -4.11 -7.62
C MET A 60 8.68 -2.94 -8.03
N LEU A 61 8.19 -1.71 -7.94
CA LEU A 61 8.96 -0.50 -8.24
C LEU A 61 10.12 -0.30 -7.26
N GLU A 62 9.91 -0.54 -5.96
CA GLU A 62 10.99 -0.52 -4.96
C GLU A 62 12.08 -1.55 -5.29
N ALA A 63 11.70 -2.76 -5.72
CA ALA A 63 12.67 -3.76 -6.16
C ALA A 63 13.45 -3.32 -7.42
N GLN A 64 12.79 -2.66 -8.38
CA GLN A 64 13.45 -2.07 -9.55
C GLN A 64 14.40 -0.94 -9.15
N LEU A 65 14.00 -0.08 -8.22
CA LEU A 65 14.83 0.99 -7.69
C LEU A 65 16.10 0.44 -7.04
N MET A 66 15.98 -0.66 -6.28
CA MET A 66 17.14 -1.36 -5.71
C MET A 66 18.10 -1.90 -6.78
N ILE A 67 17.57 -2.41 -7.90
CA ILE A 67 18.40 -2.87 -9.03
C ILE A 67 19.08 -1.68 -9.71
N ALA A 68 18.35 -0.62 -10.04
CA ALA A 68 18.87 0.57 -10.69
C ALA A 68 19.99 1.24 -9.87
N ARG A 69 19.81 1.34 -8.55
CA ARG A 69 20.83 1.84 -7.61
C ARG A 69 22.10 1.00 -7.61
N ARG A 70 21.99 -0.33 -7.69
CA ARG A 70 23.17 -1.22 -7.78
C ARG A 70 23.95 -1.03 -9.08
N HIS A 71 23.27 -0.66 -10.14
CA HIS A 71 23.86 -0.43 -11.46
C HIS A 71 24.31 1.02 -11.66
N GLU A 72 24.11 1.89 -10.66
CA GLU A 72 24.35 3.34 -10.74
C GLU A 72 23.65 4.01 -11.95
N ASP A 73 22.54 3.43 -12.41
CA ASP A 73 21.77 3.94 -13.55
C ASP A 73 20.86 5.08 -13.09
N SER A 74 21.38 6.30 -13.17
CA SER A 74 20.67 7.51 -12.74
C SER A 74 19.38 7.77 -13.51
N ALA A 75 19.30 7.36 -14.79
CA ALA A 75 18.09 7.52 -15.59
C ALA A 75 16.99 6.58 -15.08
N ALA A 76 17.32 5.31 -14.84
CA ALA A 76 16.39 4.35 -14.28
C ALA A 76 15.98 4.70 -12.84
N ILE A 77 16.91 5.20 -12.02
CA ILE A 77 16.60 5.66 -10.65
C ILE A 77 15.57 6.80 -10.68
N GLN A 78 15.78 7.81 -11.53
CA GLN A 78 14.85 8.94 -11.63
C GLN A 78 13.48 8.48 -12.13
N GLN A 79 13.45 7.67 -13.20
CA GLN A 79 12.21 7.17 -13.77
C GLN A 79 11.38 6.37 -12.75
N VAL A 80 12.00 5.48 -11.99
CA VAL A 80 11.29 4.69 -10.98
C VAL A 80 10.85 5.55 -9.78
N SER A 81 11.63 6.57 -9.42
CA SER A 81 11.23 7.55 -8.39
C SER A 81 9.97 8.30 -8.81
N ASP A 82 9.93 8.79 -10.05
CA ASP A 82 8.77 9.53 -10.57
C ASP A 82 7.50 8.64 -10.62
N GLN A 83 7.67 7.35 -10.92
CA GLN A 83 6.57 6.37 -10.89
C GLN A 83 6.06 6.11 -9.47
N LEU A 84 6.96 5.97 -8.49
CA LEU A 84 6.60 5.79 -7.08
C LEU A 84 5.88 7.03 -6.53
N ASP A 85 6.35 8.22 -6.87
CA ASP A 85 5.71 9.48 -6.46
C ASP A 85 4.28 9.54 -7.02
N GLY A 86 4.07 9.17 -8.29
CA GLY A 86 2.75 9.14 -8.94
C GLY A 86 1.73 8.21 -8.28
N LEU A 87 2.16 7.11 -7.66
CA LEU A 87 1.27 6.17 -6.95
C LEU A 87 0.84 6.66 -5.56
N LEU A 88 1.55 7.62 -4.98
CA LEU A 88 1.24 8.17 -3.65
C LEU A 88 0.30 9.38 -3.72
N VAL A 89 -0.06 9.85 -4.92
CA VAL A 89 -0.89 11.06 -5.13
C VAL A 89 -2.32 10.75 -5.57
N GLU A 90 -3.07 9.88 -4.90
CA GLU A 90 -4.54 9.85 -5.08
C GLU A 90 -5.27 9.42 -3.78
N ASP A 91 -5.54 10.37 -2.88
CA ASP A 91 -6.77 10.41 -2.04
C ASP A 91 -6.90 11.76 -1.28
N GLU A 92 -6.67 12.90 -1.95
CA GLU A 92 -7.23 14.18 -1.47
C GLU A 92 -8.61 14.36 -2.13
N GLY A 93 -9.61 13.72 -1.53
CA GLY A 93 -11.04 13.94 -1.78
C GLY A 93 -11.74 14.49 -0.55
#